data_AF-R3K137-F1
#
_entry.id   AF-R3K137-F1
#
_cell.length_a   1.000
_cell.length_b   1.000
_cell.length_c   1.000
_cell.angle_alpha   90.00
_cell.angle_beta   90.00
_cell.angle_gamma   90.00
#
_symmetry.space_group_name_H-M   'P 1'
#
loop_
_entity.id
_entity.type
_entity.pdbx_description
1 polymer ?
#
loop_
_entity_poly.entity_id
_entity_poly.type
_entity_poly.pdbx_seq_one_letter_code
_entity_poly.pdbx_strand_id
1 'polypeptide(L)'
;PSEPEKPTEPTTPIDPGTPVEPTEPSEPTEPSQPTEPTTPSEPEKPVTPEQPKEPTQPVIPEKPAEPETPKTPEQPTKPIDVVVTPSGEIDKTNQSAGTQPSIPIETSNLAEVTHVPSETTPITTEAGEEIVAVDKGVPLTKTPEGLKPISSSYKVLPSGNVEVKASDGKMKVLPHTGEKFTLLFSVLGSFFVLISGFFFFKKNKKKA
;
A
#
# COMPACT_ATOMS: atom_id res chain seq x y z
N PRO A 1 24.59 57.73 34.01
CA PRO A 1 24.72 56.27 34.29
C PRO A 1 24.80 56.03 35.80
N SER A 2 23.77 55.43 36.38
CA SER A 2 23.78 55.01 37.80
C SER A 2 24.27 53.58 37.89
N GLU A 3 25.19 53.33 38.83
CA GLU A 3 25.75 52.02 39.14
C GLU A 3 24.65 51.10 39.74
N PRO A 4 24.61 49.79 39.43
CA PRO A 4 23.59 48.92 39.97
C PRO A 4 23.79 48.71 41.48
N GLU A 5 22.73 48.86 42.26
CA GLU A 5 22.75 48.54 43.68
C GLU A 5 23.03 47.04 43.89
N LYS A 6 23.94 46.74 44.83
CA LYS A 6 24.32 45.37 45.17
C LYS A 6 23.09 44.64 45.76
N PRO A 7 22.79 43.40 45.33
CA PRO A 7 21.66 42.65 45.86
C PRO A 7 21.78 42.43 47.37
N THR A 8 20.68 42.63 48.09
CA THR A 8 20.56 42.33 49.51
C THR A 8 20.67 40.82 49.73
N GLU A 9 21.46 40.40 50.73
CA GLU A 9 21.57 38.99 51.08
C GLU A 9 20.21 38.42 51.53
N PRO A 10 19.88 37.17 51.15
CA PRO A 10 18.63 36.55 51.53
C PRO A 10 18.60 36.27 53.04
N THR A 11 17.46 36.54 53.67
CA THR A 11 17.21 36.20 55.08
C THR A 11 17.23 34.69 55.29
N THR A 12 17.82 34.26 56.40
CA THR A 12 17.83 32.84 56.80
C THR A 12 16.40 32.35 57.08
N PRO A 13 16.02 31.15 56.60
CA PRO A 13 14.72 30.57 56.88
C PRO A 13 14.50 30.36 58.38
N ILE A 14 13.26 30.52 58.83
CA ILE A 14 12.86 30.22 60.21
C ILE A 14 12.62 28.71 60.31
N ASP A 15 13.16 28.07 61.34
CA ASP A 15 12.92 26.65 61.57
C ASP A 15 11.42 26.36 61.79
N PRO A 16 10.89 25.26 61.22
CA PRO A 16 9.50 24.89 61.40
C PRO A 16 9.23 24.49 62.86
N GLY A 17 8.07 24.93 63.38
CA GLY A 17 7.63 24.57 64.73
C GLY A 17 7.41 23.07 64.90
N THR A 18 7.54 22.57 66.14
CA THR A 18 7.31 21.16 66.43
C THR A 18 5.84 20.78 66.20
N PRO A 19 5.56 19.62 65.57
CA PRO A 19 4.20 19.15 65.35
C PRO A 19 3.46 18.88 66.67
N VAL A 20 2.16 19.16 66.70
CA VAL A 20 1.29 18.80 67.82
C VAL A 20 0.91 17.32 67.69
N GLU A 21 0.98 16.57 68.78
CA GLU A 21 0.58 15.16 68.79
C GLU A 21 -0.93 15.00 68.53
N PRO A 22 -1.35 14.00 67.74
CA PRO A 22 -2.75 13.76 67.45
C PRO A 22 -3.49 13.19 68.67
N THR A 23 -4.73 13.63 68.87
CA THR A 23 -5.62 13.10 69.90
C THR A 23 -6.03 11.67 69.56
N GLU A 24 -6.11 10.81 70.59
CA GLU A 24 -6.57 9.44 70.42
C GLU A 24 -8.07 9.40 70.02
N PRO A 25 -8.45 8.51 69.08
CA PRO A 25 -9.84 8.35 68.66
C PRO A 25 -10.68 7.66 69.72
N SER A 26 -11.96 8.03 69.81
CA SER A 26 -12.93 7.40 70.72
C SER A 26 -13.28 5.97 70.26
N GLU A 27 -13.55 5.10 71.22
CA GLU A 27 -13.91 3.70 70.93
C GLU A 27 -15.29 3.60 70.24
N PRO A 28 -15.45 2.68 69.27
CA PRO A 28 -16.71 2.50 68.56
C PRO A 28 -17.77 1.80 69.43
N THR A 29 -19.02 2.24 69.31
CA THR A 29 -20.17 1.60 69.95
C THR A 29 -20.45 0.22 69.36
N GLU A 30 -20.76 -0.77 70.20
CA GLU A 30 -21.15 -2.10 69.73
C GLU A 30 -22.43 -2.07 68.87
N PRO A 31 -22.50 -2.86 67.79
CA PRO A 31 -23.68 -2.96 66.94
C PRO A 31 -24.81 -3.76 67.60
N SER A 32 -26.05 -3.36 67.34
CA SER A 32 -27.23 -4.09 67.78
C SER A 32 -27.30 -5.50 67.15
N GLN A 33 -27.82 -6.46 67.91
CA GLN A 33 -28.02 -7.83 67.41
C GLN A 33 -29.08 -7.87 66.29
N PRO A 34 -28.88 -8.72 65.26
CA PRO A 34 -29.83 -8.85 64.16
C PRO A 34 -31.12 -9.55 64.61
N THR A 35 -32.24 -9.12 64.03
CA THR A 35 -33.55 -9.75 64.23
C THR A 35 -33.58 -11.14 63.58
N GLU A 36 -34.21 -12.11 64.24
CA GLU A 36 -34.38 -13.45 63.67
C GLU A 36 -35.25 -13.43 62.40
N PRO A 37 -34.87 -14.21 61.36
CA PRO A 37 -35.63 -14.29 60.12
C PRO A 37 -36.95 -15.05 60.33
N THR A 38 -38.00 -14.59 59.65
CA THR A 38 -39.30 -15.28 59.62
C THR A 38 -39.23 -16.53 58.77
N THR A 39 -39.92 -17.60 59.20
CA THR A 39 -40.03 -18.84 58.43
C THR A 39 -40.84 -18.62 57.15
N PRO A 40 -40.32 -19.01 55.96
CA PRO A 40 -41.06 -18.86 54.70
C PRO A 40 -42.24 -19.83 54.64
N SER A 41 -43.31 -19.41 53.97
CA SER A 41 -44.49 -20.25 53.69
C SER A 41 -44.13 -21.42 52.77
N GLU A 42 -44.87 -22.53 52.92
CA GLU A 42 -44.74 -23.71 52.05
C GLU A 42 -45.12 -23.37 50.60
N PRO A 43 -44.35 -23.81 49.59
CA PRO A 43 -44.64 -23.54 48.19
C PRO A 43 -45.90 -24.28 47.70
N GLU A 44 -46.64 -23.65 46.80
CA GLU A 44 -47.80 -24.28 46.16
C GLU A 44 -47.41 -25.51 45.32
N LYS A 45 -48.34 -26.47 45.21
CA LYS A 45 -48.12 -27.67 44.40
C LYS A 45 -48.02 -27.32 42.91
N PRO A 46 -47.09 -27.94 42.15
CA PRO A 46 -46.99 -27.71 40.71
C PRO A 46 -48.26 -28.10 39.96
N VAL A 47 -48.67 -27.28 39.00
CA VAL A 47 -49.75 -27.60 38.06
C VAL A 47 -49.26 -28.66 37.07
N THR A 48 -50.13 -29.63 36.74
CA THR A 48 -49.81 -30.65 35.73
C THR A 48 -49.82 -30.01 34.34
N PRO A 49 -48.73 -30.11 33.54
CA PRO A 49 -48.70 -29.55 32.19
C PRO A 49 -49.69 -30.23 31.25
N GLU A 50 -50.29 -29.47 30.34
CA GLU A 50 -51.08 -30.02 29.24
C GLU A 50 -50.20 -30.82 28.27
N GLN A 51 -50.76 -31.85 27.63
CA GLN A 51 -50.04 -32.61 26.61
C GLN A 51 -49.73 -31.74 25.38
N PRO A 52 -48.50 -31.81 24.83
CA PRO A 52 -48.14 -31.11 23.61
C PRO A 52 -49.00 -31.57 22.43
N LYS A 53 -49.34 -30.63 21.54
CA LYS A 53 -49.99 -30.96 20.26
C LYS A 53 -49.02 -31.73 19.36
N GLU A 54 -49.55 -32.64 18.54
CA GLU A 54 -48.75 -33.34 17.54
C GLU A 54 -48.11 -32.35 16.55
N PRO A 55 -46.84 -32.57 16.17
CA PRO A 55 -46.15 -31.70 15.22
C PRO A 55 -46.73 -31.86 13.82
N THR A 56 -46.84 -30.75 13.10
CA THR A 56 -47.22 -30.73 11.69
C THR A 56 -46.17 -31.46 10.85
N GLN A 57 -46.59 -32.20 9.83
CA GLN A 57 -45.66 -32.88 8.92
C GLN A 57 -44.77 -31.86 8.18
N PRO A 58 -43.47 -32.16 8.00
CA PRO A 58 -42.56 -31.28 7.30
C PRO A 58 -42.90 -31.18 5.81
N VAL A 59 -42.77 -29.97 5.26
CA VAL A 59 -42.91 -29.73 3.81
C VAL A 59 -41.71 -30.33 3.09
N ILE A 60 -41.95 -31.05 2.00
CA ILE A 60 -40.88 -31.60 1.14
C ILE A 60 -40.22 -30.43 0.39
N PRO A 61 -38.90 -30.22 0.51
CA PRO A 61 -38.20 -29.17 -0.22
C PRO A 61 -38.25 -29.43 -1.73
N GLU A 62 -38.38 -28.35 -2.51
CA GLU A 62 -38.23 -28.43 -3.95
C GLU A 62 -36.79 -28.79 -4.35
N LYS A 63 -36.65 -29.47 -5.49
CA LYS A 63 -35.35 -29.84 -6.04
C LYS A 63 -34.56 -28.56 -6.40
N PRO A 64 -33.27 -28.44 -6.01
CA PRO A 64 -32.43 -27.32 -6.41
C PRO A 64 -32.33 -27.19 -7.94
N ALA A 65 -32.26 -25.95 -8.42
CA ALA A 65 -31.99 -25.65 -9.82
C ALA A 65 -30.61 -26.20 -10.24
N GLU A 66 -30.49 -26.55 -11.52
CA GLU A 66 -29.24 -27.02 -12.10
C GLU A 66 -28.22 -25.85 -12.15
N PRO A 67 -26.94 -26.09 -11.77
CA PRO A 67 -25.93 -25.04 -11.79
C PRO A 67 -25.63 -24.59 -13.23
N GLU A 68 -25.40 -23.28 -13.41
CA GLU A 68 -25.00 -22.74 -14.70
C GLU A 68 -23.63 -23.29 -15.14
N THR A 69 -23.46 -23.48 -16.45
CA THR A 69 -22.18 -23.88 -17.04
C THR A 69 -21.11 -22.80 -16.85
N PRO A 70 -19.90 -23.14 -16.36
CA PRO A 70 -18.80 -22.18 -16.25
C PRO A 70 -18.45 -21.56 -17.59
N LYS A 71 -18.19 -20.24 -17.60
CA LYS A 71 -17.69 -19.55 -18.80
C LYS A 71 -16.27 -20.01 -19.14
N THR A 72 -15.99 -20.16 -20.43
CA THR A 72 -14.63 -20.41 -20.93
C THR A 72 -13.72 -19.24 -20.55
N PRO A 73 -12.52 -19.48 -19.99
CA PRO A 73 -11.55 -18.44 -19.70
C PRO A 73 -11.16 -17.67 -20.98
N GLU A 74 -11.01 -16.36 -20.87
CA GLU A 74 -10.48 -15.54 -21.97
C GLU A 74 -9.03 -15.91 -22.26
N GLN A 75 -8.66 -15.97 -23.54
CA GLN A 75 -7.30 -16.29 -23.96
C GLN A 75 -6.35 -15.15 -23.53
N PRO A 76 -5.16 -15.46 -22.95
CA PRO A 76 -4.20 -14.44 -22.56
C PRO A 76 -3.80 -13.58 -23.77
N THR A 77 -3.85 -12.26 -23.58
CA THR A 77 -3.43 -11.28 -24.58
C THR A 77 -1.95 -11.48 -24.90
N LYS A 78 -1.62 -11.61 -26.19
CA LYS A 78 -0.22 -11.69 -26.63
C LYS A 78 0.44 -10.32 -26.47
N PRO A 79 1.72 -10.24 -26.07
CA PRO A 79 2.46 -9.00 -26.07
C PRO A 79 2.51 -8.37 -27.47
N ILE A 80 2.49 -7.04 -27.52
CA ILE A 80 2.60 -6.23 -28.73
C ILE A 80 3.99 -5.61 -28.75
N ASP A 81 4.76 -5.83 -29.81
CA ASP A 81 6.06 -5.19 -30.02
C ASP A 81 5.87 -3.74 -30.45
N VAL A 82 6.37 -2.80 -29.65
CA VAL A 82 6.32 -1.36 -29.96
C VAL A 82 7.71 -0.77 -30.08
N VAL A 83 7.88 0.17 -31.01
CA VAL A 83 9.12 0.96 -31.10
C VAL A 83 8.97 2.20 -30.24
N VAL A 84 9.92 2.41 -29.33
CA VAL A 84 9.92 3.53 -28.39
C VAL A 84 11.06 4.47 -28.74
N THR A 85 10.78 5.77 -28.87
CA THR A 85 11.77 6.80 -29.14
C THR A 85 12.77 6.94 -27.98
N PRO A 86 13.94 7.58 -28.19
CA PRO A 86 14.88 7.85 -27.10
C PRO A 86 14.31 8.71 -25.95
N SER A 87 13.16 9.36 -26.14
CA SER A 87 12.45 10.10 -25.10
C SER A 87 11.43 9.25 -24.33
N GLY A 88 11.27 7.97 -24.67
CA GLY A 88 10.30 7.07 -24.03
C GLY A 88 8.89 7.14 -24.61
N GLU A 89 8.67 7.85 -25.72
CA GLU A 89 7.36 7.93 -26.40
C GLU A 89 7.20 6.79 -27.41
N ILE A 90 5.97 6.33 -27.63
CA ILE A 90 5.68 5.30 -28.64
C ILE A 90 5.72 5.93 -30.04
N ASP A 91 6.54 5.38 -30.94
CA ASP A 91 6.55 5.76 -32.35
C ASP A 91 5.30 5.20 -33.06
N LYS A 92 4.27 6.04 -33.19
CA LYS A 92 3.00 5.71 -33.87
C LYS A 92 3.12 5.76 -35.40
N THR A 93 4.25 6.17 -35.95
CA THR A 93 4.40 6.45 -37.39
C THR A 93 4.98 5.30 -38.21
N ASN A 94 5.42 4.20 -37.57
CA ASN A 94 6.18 3.10 -38.20
C ASN A 94 7.42 3.59 -38.99
N GLN A 95 7.92 4.81 -38.74
CA GLN A 95 9.05 5.37 -39.49
C GLN A 95 10.41 4.85 -39.01
N SER A 96 10.49 4.28 -37.81
CA SER A 96 11.70 3.61 -37.31
C SER A 96 11.72 2.09 -37.56
N ALA A 97 11.00 1.62 -38.59
CA ALA A 97 11.09 0.25 -39.08
C ALA A 97 12.44 0.03 -39.79
N GLY A 98 13.47 -0.36 -39.04
CA GLY A 98 14.72 -0.84 -39.64
C GLY A 98 15.93 -1.04 -38.73
N THR A 99 16.02 -0.37 -37.57
CA THR A 99 17.24 -0.48 -36.73
C THR A 99 17.04 -0.31 -35.21
N GLN A 100 15.82 -0.03 -34.74
CA GLN A 100 15.57 0.29 -33.33
C GLN A 100 14.98 -0.94 -32.59
N PRO A 101 15.44 -1.25 -31.36
CA PRO A 101 14.92 -2.39 -30.60
C PRO A 101 13.42 -2.19 -30.31
N SER A 102 12.61 -3.21 -30.59
CA SER A 102 11.21 -3.26 -30.19
C SER A 102 11.08 -3.72 -28.74
N ILE A 103 10.11 -3.15 -28.03
CA ILE A 103 9.81 -3.42 -26.64
C ILE A 103 8.44 -4.14 -26.61
N PRO A 104 8.37 -5.40 -26.17
CA PRO A 104 7.10 -6.11 -26.07
C PRO A 104 6.31 -5.62 -24.85
N ILE A 105 5.12 -5.06 -25.04
CA ILE A 105 4.25 -4.60 -23.96
C ILE A 105 2.91 -5.36 -23.95
N GLU A 106 2.31 -5.51 -22.78
CA GLU A 106 1.05 -6.24 -22.62
C GLU A 106 -0.07 -5.27 -22.21
N THR A 107 -0.66 -4.59 -23.19
CA THR A 107 -1.74 -3.63 -22.97
C THR A 107 -3.01 -4.07 -23.69
N SER A 108 -4.18 -3.82 -23.09
CA SER A 108 -5.46 -4.02 -23.79
C SER A 108 -5.86 -2.81 -24.64
N ASN A 109 -5.21 -1.65 -24.46
CA ASN A 109 -5.42 -0.47 -25.28
C ASN A 109 -4.12 0.31 -25.51
N LEU A 110 -3.46 0.07 -26.65
CA LEU A 110 -2.23 0.74 -27.04
C LEU A 110 -2.41 2.25 -27.35
N ALA A 111 -3.60 2.66 -27.80
CA ALA A 111 -3.83 4.04 -28.21
C ALA A 111 -3.74 5.03 -27.04
N GLU A 112 -4.08 4.56 -25.83
CA GLU A 112 -4.00 5.32 -24.59
C GLU A 112 -2.57 5.52 -24.11
N VAL A 113 -1.65 4.61 -24.44
CA VAL A 113 -0.28 4.66 -23.94
C VAL A 113 0.45 5.84 -24.57
N THR A 114 1.04 6.68 -23.70
CA THR A 114 1.80 7.85 -24.12
C THR A 114 3.30 7.65 -23.94
N HIS A 115 3.70 6.94 -22.88
CA HIS A 115 5.11 6.73 -22.56
C HIS A 115 5.36 5.31 -22.09
N VAL A 116 6.55 4.78 -22.41
CA VAL A 116 7.06 3.52 -21.89
C VAL A 116 8.26 3.85 -20.99
N PRO A 117 8.12 3.73 -19.66
CA PRO A 117 9.23 4.01 -18.75
C PRO A 117 10.32 2.96 -18.91
N SER A 118 11.57 3.38 -18.78
CA SER A 118 12.74 2.50 -18.77
C SER A 118 13.80 3.04 -17.81
N GLU A 119 14.84 2.25 -17.52
CA GLU A 119 15.96 2.74 -16.71
C GLU A 119 16.69 3.93 -17.35
N THR A 120 16.70 4.01 -18.68
CA THR A 120 17.33 5.11 -19.42
C THR A 120 16.41 6.30 -19.63
N THR A 121 15.10 6.10 -19.51
CA THR A 121 14.07 7.12 -19.70
C THR A 121 13.02 6.99 -18.59
N PRO A 122 13.40 7.28 -17.33
CA PRO A 122 12.46 7.21 -16.23
C PRO A 122 11.40 8.30 -16.35
N ILE A 123 10.23 8.04 -15.77
CA ILE A 123 9.19 9.04 -15.58
C ILE A 123 9.23 9.51 -14.13
N THR A 124 9.64 10.75 -13.91
CA THR A 124 9.62 11.37 -12.59
C THR A 124 8.19 11.78 -12.22
N THR A 125 7.68 11.33 -11.08
CA THR A 125 6.38 11.74 -10.54
C THR A 125 6.45 13.11 -9.88
N GLU A 126 5.30 13.72 -9.58
CA GLU A 126 5.24 14.97 -8.80
C GLU A 126 5.88 14.84 -7.41
N ALA A 127 5.87 13.63 -6.83
CA ALA A 127 6.54 13.32 -5.57
C ALA A 127 8.06 13.13 -5.72
N GLY A 128 8.60 13.19 -6.95
CA GLY A 128 10.02 13.01 -7.24
C GLY A 128 10.46 11.56 -7.38
N GLU A 129 9.53 10.59 -7.42
CA GLU A 129 9.87 9.19 -7.63
C GLU A 129 10.11 8.91 -9.11
N GLU A 130 11.16 8.15 -9.43
CA GLU A 130 11.48 7.78 -10.80
C GLU A 130 10.88 6.41 -11.15
N ILE A 131 9.85 6.42 -11.98
CA ILE A 131 9.24 5.20 -12.51
C ILE A 131 10.10 4.70 -13.66
N VAL A 132 10.68 3.53 -13.49
CA VAL A 132 11.54 2.87 -14.49
C VAL A 132 10.86 1.71 -15.19
N ALA A 133 9.77 1.18 -14.60
CA ALA A 133 9.03 0.06 -15.12
C ALA A 133 7.58 0.11 -14.60
N VAL A 134 6.71 -0.67 -15.24
CA VAL A 134 5.42 -1.07 -14.71
C VAL A 134 5.44 -2.59 -14.61
N ASP A 135 4.76 -3.17 -13.64
CA ASP A 135 4.49 -4.61 -13.57
C ASP A 135 3.04 -4.84 -13.17
N LYS A 136 2.26 -5.50 -14.03
CA LYS A 136 0.83 -5.80 -13.79
C LYS A 136 0.00 -4.59 -13.33
N GLY A 137 0.26 -3.42 -13.91
CA GLY A 137 -0.42 -2.18 -13.54
C GLY A 137 0.13 -1.49 -12.28
N VAL A 138 1.25 -1.96 -11.75
CA VAL A 138 1.96 -1.35 -10.62
C VAL A 138 3.22 -0.64 -11.13
N PRO A 139 3.30 0.69 -11.08
CA PRO A 139 4.51 1.42 -11.43
C PRO A 139 5.60 1.19 -10.39
N LEU A 140 6.82 0.94 -10.88
CA LEU A 140 7.98 0.55 -10.09
C LEU A 140 9.12 1.56 -10.23
N THR A 141 9.80 1.83 -9.13
CA THR A 141 11.04 2.60 -9.04
C THR A 141 12.24 1.69 -8.76
N LYS A 142 13.44 2.12 -9.16
CA LYS A 142 14.68 1.39 -8.94
C LYS A 142 15.32 1.82 -7.62
N THR A 143 15.45 0.88 -6.70
CA THR A 143 16.15 1.05 -5.42
C THR A 143 17.40 0.17 -5.36
N PRO A 144 18.34 0.40 -4.42
CA PRO A 144 19.51 -0.47 -4.25
C PRO A 144 19.13 -1.93 -3.97
N GLU A 145 17.97 -2.18 -3.38
CA GLU A 145 17.45 -3.53 -3.10
C GLU A 145 16.68 -4.15 -4.28
N GLY A 146 16.49 -3.42 -5.39
CA GLY A 146 15.76 -3.86 -6.58
C GLY A 146 14.60 -2.94 -6.96
N LEU A 147 13.68 -3.45 -7.78
CA LEU A 147 12.47 -2.72 -8.17
C LEU A 147 11.43 -2.74 -7.05
N LYS A 148 10.92 -1.57 -6.67
CA LYS A 148 9.88 -1.42 -5.64
C LYS A 148 8.70 -0.61 -6.18
N PRO A 149 7.46 -0.89 -5.75
CA PRO A 149 6.32 -0.03 -6.07
C PRO A 149 6.57 1.41 -5.61
N ILE A 150 6.13 2.37 -6.43
CA ILE A 150 6.15 3.77 -6.01
C ILE A 150 5.14 4.01 -4.88
N SER A 151 5.39 5.04 -4.07
CA SER A 151 4.49 5.50 -3.02
C SER A 151 3.52 6.59 -3.48
N SER A 152 3.80 7.25 -4.60
CA SER A 152 2.94 8.29 -5.17
C SER A 152 1.64 7.72 -5.73
N SER A 153 0.62 8.58 -5.77
CA SER A 153 -0.69 8.20 -6.29
C SER A 153 -0.65 7.98 -7.81
N TYR A 154 -1.29 6.91 -8.25
CA TYR A 154 -1.53 6.60 -9.64
C TYR A 154 -2.91 5.96 -9.78
N LYS A 155 -3.41 5.89 -11.02
CA LYS A 155 -4.71 5.31 -11.33
C LYS A 155 -4.54 4.20 -12.35
N VAL A 156 -5.12 3.03 -12.07
CA VAL A 156 -5.21 1.96 -13.07
C VAL A 156 -6.47 2.19 -13.89
N LEU A 157 -6.32 2.24 -15.22
CA LEU A 157 -7.41 2.41 -16.16
C LEU A 157 -8.14 1.07 -16.39
N PRO A 158 -9.38 1.09 -16.93
CA PRO A 158 -10.07 -0.16 -17.31
C PRO A 158 -9.28 -1.00 -18.32
N SER A 159 -8.36 -0.38 -19.06
CA SER A 159 -7.42 -1.05 -19.96
C SER A 159 -6.26 -1.77 -19.25
N GLY A 160 -6.15 -1.65 -17.92
CA GLY A 160 -5.01 -2.11 -17.13
C GLY A 160 -3.80 -1.17 -17.18
N ASN A 161 -3.79 -0.20 -18.11
CA ASN A 161 -2.74 0.82 -18.19
C ASN A 161 -2.71 1.70 -16.94
N VAL A 162 -1.55 2.28 -16.66
CA VAL A 162 -1.35 3.11 -15.48
C VAL A 162 -1.27 4.57 -15.86
N GLU A 163 -2.18 5.37 -15.33
CA GLU A 163 -2.14 6.82 -15.43
C GLU A 163 -1.44 7.39 -14.19
N VAL A 164 -0.37 8.16 -14.41
CA VAL A 164 0.41 8.81 -13.35
C VAL A 164 0.64 10.27 -13.69
N LYS A 165 0.64 11.12 -12.66
CA LYS A 165 0.98 12.54 -12.79
C LYS A 165 2.49 12.73 -12.72
N ALA A 166 3.08 13.16 -13.83
CA ALA A 166 4.51 13.41 -13.90
C ALA A 166 4.88 14.77 -13.28
N SER A 167 6.17 14.98 -13.03
CA SER A 167 6.72 16.23 -12.47
C SER A 167 6.49 17.46 -13.35
N ASP A 168 6.22 17.27 -14.65
CA ASP A 168 5.80 18.30 -15.59
C ASP A 168 4.31 18.72 -15.41
N GLY A 169 3.61 18.12 -14.45
CA GLY A 169 2.20 18.35 -14.17
C GLY A 169 1.24 17.67 -15.16
N LYS A 170 1.75 16.94 -16.16
CA LYS A 170 0.93 16.26 -17.16
C LYS A 170 0.64 14.82 -16.73
N MET A 171 -0.54 14.33 -17.12
CA MET A 171 -0.88 12.93 -16.97
C MET A 171 -0.16 12.13 -18.06
N LYS A 172 0.63 11.14 -17.65
CA LYS A 172 1.25 10.17 -18.54
C LYS A 172 0.61 8.82 -18.32
N VAL A 173 0.33 8.13 -19.42
CA VAL A 173 -0.28 6.81 -19.41
C VAL A 173 0.80 5.82 -19.81
N LEU A 174 1.10 4.93 -18.88
CA LEU A 174 2.12 3.91 -18.97
C LEU A 174 1.46 2.57 -19.34
N PRO A 175 2.13 1.73 -20.14
CA PRO A 175 1.56 0.46 -20.54
C PRO A 175 1.43 -0.47 -19.34
N HIS A 176 0.37 -1.27 -19.35
CA HIS A 176 0.38 -2.51 -18.60
C HIS A 176 1.43 -3.46 -19.20
N THR A 177 2.10 -4.21 -18.33
CA THR A 177 3.25 -5.06 -18.66
C THR A 177 3.13 -6.34 -17.87
N GLY A 178 3.39 -7.48 -18.50
CA GLY A 178 3.28 -8.79 -17.88
C GLY A 178 4.60 -9.33 -17.34
N GLU A 179 4.54 -10.51 -16.73
CA GLU A 179 5.70 -11.19 -16.09
C GLU A 179 6.90 -11.38 -17.04
N LYS A 180 6.63 -11.53 -18.35
CA LYS A 180 7.68 -11.69 -19.37
C LYS A 180 8.44 -10.40 -19.67
N PHE A 181 7.83 -9.24 -19.38
CA PHE A 181 8.48 -7.93 -19.52
C PHE A 181 9.58 -7.74 -18.48
N THR A 182 9.33 -8.17 -17.24
CA THR A 182 10.30 -8.14 -16.13
C THR A 182 11.59 -8.91 -16.46
N LEU A 183 11.51 -9.98 -17.27
CA LEU A 183 12.69 -10.74 -17.70
C LEU A 183 13.61 -9.96 -18.65
N LEU A 184 13.07 -9.06 -19.49
CA LEU A 184 13.85 -8.31 -20.48
C LEU A 184 14.67 -7.18 -19.86
N PHE A 185 14.20 -6.55 -18.78
CA PHE A 185 15.01 -5.59 -18.02
C PHE A 185 16.27 -6.22 -17.44
N SER A 186 16.24 -7.52 -17.10
CA SER A 186 17.44 -8.24 -16.63
C SER A 186 18.51 -8.39 -17.72
N VAL A 187 18.13 -8.40 -19.00
CA VAL A 187 19.04 -8.68 -20.12
C VAL A 187 19.51 -7.39 -20.81
N LEU A 188 18.65 -6.38 -20.91
CA LEU A 188 19.00 -5.12 -21.59
C LEU A 188 20.10 -4.32 -20.89
N GLY A 189 20.20 -4.40 -19.56
CA GLY A 189 21.31 -3.80 -18.79
C GLY A 189 22.69 -4.36 -19.15
N SER A 190 22.76 -5.57 -19.71
CA SER A 190 24.02 -6.22 -20.10
C SER A 190 24.47 -5.88 -21.53
N PHE A 191 23.57 -5.41 -22.41
CA PHE A 191 23.90 -5.23 -23.84
C PHE A 191 24.47 -3.84 -24.17
N PHE A 192 24.17 -2.80 -23.38
CA PHE A 192 24.70 -1.45 -23.60
C PHE A 192 26.15 -1.25 -23.14
N VAL A 193 26.71 -2.15 -22.31
CA VAL A 193 28.11 -2.04 -21.84
C VAL A 193 29.13 -2.36 -22.95
N LEU A 194 28.74 -3.08 -24.01
CA LEU A 194 29.69 -3.51 -25.04
C LEU A 194 29.92 -2.49 -26.18
N ILE A 195 29.03 -1.52 -26.40
CA ILE A 195 29.20 -0.54 -27.50
C ILE A 195 30.15 0.60 -27.09
N SER A 196 30.21 0.95 -25.80
CA SER A 196 31.07 2.04 -25.31
C SER A 196 32.57 1.70 -25.27
N GLY A 197 32.95 0.42 -25.31
CA GLY A 197 34.36 -0.02 -25.27
C GLY A 197 35.07 -0.05 -26.63
N PHE A 198 34.33 -0.22 -27.73
CA PHE A 198 34.96 -0.48 -29.04
C PHE A 198 35.36 0.79 -29.81
N PHE A 199 34.73 1.93 -29.52
CA PHE A 199 35.01 3.17 -30.25
C PHE A 199 36.25 3.93 -29.73
N PHE A 200 36.71 3.66 -28.51
CA PHE A 200 37.88 4.33 -27.94
C PHE A 200 39.23 3.74 -28.40
N PHE A 201 39.26 2.48 -28.87
CA PHE A 201 40.53 1.83 -29.24
C PHE A 201 41.00 2.11 -30.68
N LYS A 202 40.16 2.71 -31.54
CA LYS A 202 40.52 2.95 -32.95
C LYS A 202 41.09 4.36 -33.25
N LYS A 203 41.16 5.27 -32.26
CA LYS A 203 41.66 6.64 -32.50
C LYS A 203 43.16 6.86 -32.19
N ASN A 204 43.88 5.87 -31.67
CA ASN A 204 45.30 6.04 -31.30
C ASN A 204 46.33 5.26 -32.13
N LYS A 205 46.00 4.77 -33.33
CA LYS A 205 46.99 4.17 -34.27
C LYS A 205 47.27 4.99 -35.53
N LYS A 206 47.24 6.33 -35.41
CA LYS A 206 47.80 7.22 -36.43
C LYS A 206 48.56 8.36 -35.76
N LYS A 207 49.71 8.04 -35.16
CA LYS A 207 50.86 8.92 -34.87
C LYS A 207 51.92 8.08 -34.14
N ALA A 208 52.68 7.32 -34.92
CA ALA A 208 54.02 6.84 -34.63
C ALA A 208 54.67 6.53 -35.98
#